data_AF-X8E7P9-F1
#
_entry.id   AF-X8E7P9-F1
#
_cell.length_a   1.000
_cell.length_b   1.000
_cell.length_c   1.000
_cell.angle_alpha   90.00
_cell.angle_beta   90.00
_cell.angle_gamma   90.00
#
_symmetry.space_group_name_H-M   'P 1'
#
loop_
_entity.id
_entity.type
_entity.pdbx_description
1 polymer ?
#
loop_
_entity_poly.entity_id
_entity_poly.type
_entity_poly.pdbx_seq_one_letter_code
_entity_poly.pdbx_strand_id
1 'polypeptide(L)'
;MTASSWVTCTQFLVLVWDTQQLRSEVVTGMAAQDELRVDLETLAYSAAHAHGQGEDLAIAHVSSNNRMEAAQTGWVGSSAAALNARLTAWLTTSQALLTMVGEHALSLHNDARDFAAMERANAEKLRAVAEYGNGPPAPLGIKP
;
A
#
# COMPACT_ATOMS: atom_id res chain seq x y z
N MET A 1 23.87 -12.66 30.62
CA MET A 1 23.26 -12.45 29.29
C MET A 1 23.83 -13.50 28.35
N THR A 2 23.01 -14.37 27.79
CA THR A 2 23.45 -15.52 26.97
C THR A 2 23.48 -15.15 25.49
N ALA A 3 24.39 -15.78 24.73
CA ALA A 3 24.66 -15.51 23.31
C ALA A 3 23.41 -15.58 22.39
N SER A 4 22.36 -16.29 22.80
CA SER A 4 21.10 -16.44 22.04
C SER A 4 20.32 -15.15 21.81
N SER A 5 20.47 -14.14 22.69
CA SER A 5 19.78 -12.85 22.54
C SER A 5 20.40 -11.96 21.46
N TRP A 6 21.66 -12.19 21.09
CA TRP A 6 22.36 -11.38 20.09
C TRP A 6 22.08 -11.89 18.67
N VAL A 7 21.97 -13.20 18.51
CA VAL A 7 21.67 -13.86 17.22
C VAL A 7 20.29 -13.45 16.70
N THR A 8 19.30 -13.29 17.59
CA THR A 8 17.94 -12.84 17.23
C THR A 8 17.87 -11.39 16.78
N CYS A 9 18.72 -10.52 17.34
CA CYS A 9 18.76 -9.09 17.00
C CYS A 9 19.37 -8.85 15.61
N THR A 10 20.46 -9.56 15.28
CA THR A 10 21.09 -9.48 13.96
C THR A 10 20.18 -10.05 12.86
N GLN A 11 19.46 -11.13 13.16
CA GLN A 11 18.54 -11.75 12.20
C GLN A 11 17.34 -10.85 11.87
N PHE A 12 16.88 -10.05 12.84
CA PHE A 12 15.81 -9.06 12.61
C PHE A 12 16.26 -7.91 11.71
N LEU A 13 17.50 -7.42 11.88
CA LEU A 13 18.06 -6.34 11.05
C LEU A 13 18.29 -6.79 9.59
N VAL A 14 18.70 -8.05 9.38
CA VAL A 14 18.88 -8.63 8.03
C VAL A 14 17.53 -8.75 7.31
N LEU A 15 16.47 -9.19 7.99
CA LEU A 15 15.13 -9.27 7.41
C LEU A 15 14.59 -7.89 6.97
N VAL A 16 14.84 -6.86 7.78
CA VAL A 16 14.45 -5.48 7.44
C VAL A 16 15.24 -4.96 6.22
N TRP A 17 16.52 -5.31 6.09
CA TRP A 17 17.33 -4.94 4.92
C TRP A 17 16.88 -5.66 3.64
N ASP A 18 16.58 -6.96 3.73
CA ASP A 18 16.10 -7.76 2.59
C ASP A 18 14.75 -7.26 2.04
N THR A 19 13.84 -6.84 2.93
CA THR A 19 12.56 -6.24 2.50
C THR A 19 12.72 -4.91 1.76
N GLN A 20 13.81 -4.16 2.00
CA GLN A 20 14.12 -2.93 1.27
C GLN A 20 14.72 -3.21 -0.12
N GLN A 21 15.53 -4.26 -0.24
CA GLN A 21 16.11 -4.72 -1.51
C GLN A 21 14.99 -5.14 -2.49
N LEU A 22 14.04 -5.95 -2.02
CA LEU A 22 12.90 -6.42 -2.82
C LEU A 22 11.98 -5.26 -3.27
N ARG A 23 11.84 -4.22 -2.45
CA ARG A 23 11.07 -3.00 -2.80
C ARG A 23 11.69 -2.26 -3.99
N SER A 24 13.02 -2.19 -4.06
CA SER A 24 13.73 -1.54 -5.17
C SER A 24 13.56 -2.28 -6.50
N GLU A 25 13.52 -3.61 -6.45
CA GLU A 25 13.36 -4.45 -7.65
C GLU A 25 11.94 -4.35 -8.22
N VAL A 26 10.90 -4.34 -7.35
CA VAL A 26 9.49 -4.19 -7.77
C VAL A 26 9.22 -2.84 -8.42
N VAL A 27 9.75 -1.75 -7.84
CA VAL A 27 9.63 -0.39 -8.41
C VAL A 27 10.28 -0.30 -9.80
N THR A 28 11.38 -1.03 -10.01
CA THR A 28 12.07 -1.07 -11.31
C THR A 28 11.26 -1.85 -12.36
N GLY A 29 10.50 -2.87 -11.95
CA GLY A 29 9.63 -3.64 -12.85
C GLY A 29 8.36 -2.92 -13.32
N MET A 30 7.82 -2.01 -12.51
CA MET A 30 6.58 -1.27 -12.83
C MET A 30 6.78 -0.19 -13.91
N ALA A 31 8.00 0.32 -14.10
CA ALA A 31 8.31 1.37 -15.08
C ALA A 31 8.35 0.88 -16.55
N ALA A 32 8.15 -0.42 -16.81
CA ALA A 32 8.37 -1.05 -18.12
C ALA A 32 7.08 -1.45 -18.88
N GLN A 33 5.89 -1.08 -18.42
CA GLN A 33 4.62 -1.52 -19.03
C GLN A 33 4.02 -0.38 -19.87
N ASP A 34 4.26 -0.43 -21.19
CA ASP A 34 3.64 0.44 -22.18
C ASP A 34 2.22 -0.10 -22.50
N GLU A 35 1.20 0.72 -22.26
CA GLU A 35 -0.26 0.46 -22.29
C GLU A 35 -0.92 -0.01 -20.97
N LEU A 36 -1.39 0.96 -20.19
CA LEU A 36 -2.17 0.78 -18.96
C LEU A 36 -3.61 0.31 -19.28
N ARG A 37 -3.80 -0.99 -19.46
CA ARG A 37 -5.14 -1.61 -19.39
C ARG A 37 -5.46 -1.92 -17.93
N VAL A 38 -6.23 -1.05 -17.28
CA VAL A 38 -6.64 -1.25 -15.88
C VAL A 38 -7.71 -2.35 -15.80
N ASP A 39 -7.32 -3.51 -15.28
CA ASP A 39 -8.28 -4.50 -14.78
C ASP A 39 -8.76 -4.05 -13.39
N LEU A 40 -10.05 -3.69 -13.31
CA LEU A 40 -10.71 -3.21 -12.10
C LEU A 40 -10.68 -4.24 -10.96
N GLU A 41 -10.79 -5.52 -11.28
CA GLU A 41 -10.78 -6.59 -10.30
C GLU A 41 -9.38 -6.78 -9.72
N THR A 42 -8.37 -6.80 -10.60
CA THR A 42 -6.95 -6.84 -10.19
C THR A 42 -6.56 -5.61 -9.39
N LEU A 43 -7.05 -4.41 -9.75
CA LEU A 43 -6.79 -3.18 -8.99
C LEU A 43 -7.43 -3.24 -7.60
N ALA A 44 -8.70 -3.64 -7.50
CA ALA A 44 -9.40 -3.76 -6.23
C ALA A 44 -8.75 -4.81 -5.32
N TYR A 45 -8.36 -5.96 -5.90
CA TYR A 45 -7.62 -7.00 -5.20
C TYR A 45 -6.28 -6.48 -4.67
N SER A 46 -5.50 -5.80 -5.52
CA SER A 46 -4.19 -5.25 -5.14
C SER A 46 -4.32 -4.19 -4.04
N ALA A 47 -5.35 -3.34 -4.11
CA ALA A 47 -5.63 -2.35 -3.08
C ALA A 47 -5.97 -3.01 -1.73
N ALA A 48 -6.84 -4.02 -1.73
CA ALA A 48 -7.18 -4.78 -0.53
C ALA A 48 -5.95 -5.52 0.05
N HIS A 49 -5.12 -6.09 -0.82
CA HIS A 49 -3.88 -6.76 -0.42
C HIS A 49 -2.87 -5.81 0.21
N ALA A 50 -2.63 -4.64 -0.41
CA ALA A 50 -1.73 -3.63 0.11
C ALA A 50 -2.21 -3.08 1.46
N HIS A 51 -3.53 -2.91 1.62
CA HIS A 51 -4.14 -2.52 2.88
C HIS A 51 -3.88 -3.56 3.98
N GLY A 52 -4.17 -4.84 3.72
CA GLY A 52 -3.93 -5.92 4.68
C GLY A 52 -2.44 -6.05 5.08
N GLN A 53 -1.52 -5.93 4.12
CA GLN A 53 -0.08 -5.91 4.41
C GLN A 53 0.31 -4.70 5.28
N GLY A 54 -0.34 -3.55 5.09
CA GLY A 54 -0.16 -2.36 5.93
C GLY A 54 -0.62 -2.59 7.37
N GLU A 55 -1.77 -3.24 7.56
CA GLU A 55 -2.29 -3.60 8.90
C GLU A 55 -1.37 -4.59 9.62
N ASP A 56 -0.92 -5.65 8.92
CA ASP A 56 0.02 -6.63 9.47
C ASP A 56 1.34 -5.96 9.91
N LEU A 57 1.86 -5.05 9.08
CA LEU A 57 3.05 -4.28 9.40
C LEU A 57 2.82 -3.38 10.64
N ALA A 58 1.65 -2.74 10.76
CA ALA A 58 1.30 -1.94 11.92
C ALA A 58 1.27 -2.77 13.22
N ILE A 59 0.64 -3.95 13.18
CA ILE A 59 0.59 -4.88 14.30
C ILE A 59 2.00 -5.32 14.72
N ALA A 60 2.85 -5.66 13.75
CA ALA A 60 4.24 -6.05 14.01
C ALA A 60 5.06 -4.91 14.65
N HIS A 61 4.89 -3.67 14.17
CA HIS A 61 5.57 -2.50 14.76
C HIS A 61 5.12 -2.23 16.20
N VAL A 62 3.81 -2.27 16.49
CA VAL A 62 3.28 -2.10 17.85
C VAL A 62 3.82 -3.19 18.79
N SER A 63 3.82 -4.44 18.33
CA SER A 63 4.40 -5.55 19.10
C SER A 63 5.88 -5.34 19.40
N SER A 64 6.66 -4.89 18.41
CA SER A 64 8.09 -4.57 18.59
C SER A 64 8.28 -3.44 19.60
N ASN A 65 7.51 -2.36 19.50
CA ASN A 65 7.56 -1.23 20.42
C ASN A 65 7.30 -1.66 21.87
N ASN A 66 6.22 -2.43 22.10
CA ASN A 66 5.87 -2.93 23.43
C ASN A 66 7.00 -3.77 24.04
N ARG A 67 7.68 -4.60 23.22
CA ARG A 67 8.84 -5.40 23.68
C ARG A 67 10.05 -4.53 24.00
N MET A 68 10.29 -3.46 23.25
CA MET A 68 11.40 -2.53 23.52
C MET A 68 11.14 -1.69 24.77
N GLU A 69 9.91 -1.20 24.96
CA GLU A 69 9.49 -0.49 26.18
C GLU A 69 9.62 -1.38 27.41
N ALA A 70 9.17 -2.64 27.33
CA ALA A 70 9.31 -3.60 28.42
C ALA A 70 10.79 -3.91 28.77
N ALA A 71 11.70 -3.83 27.80
CA ALA A 71 13.13 -4.01 28.02
C ALA A 71 13.82 -2.78 28.63
N GLN A 72 13.19 -1.60 28.54
CA GLN A 72 13.78 -0.31 28.89
C GLN A 72 14.21 -0.23 30.36
N THR A 73 13.43 -0.84 31.26
CA THR A 73 13.72 -0.88 32.70
C THR A 73 14.99 -1.67 33.04
N GLY A 74 15.47 -2.52 32.13
CA GLY A 74 16.69 -3.31 32.29
C GLY A 74 17.95 -2.65 31.72
N TRP A 75 17.85 -1.50 31.05
CA TRP A 75 18.99 -0.83 30.45
C TRP A 75 19.78 -0.04 31.50
N VAL A 76 21.08 -0.28 31.59
CA VAL A 76 21.97 0.38 32.56
C VAL A 76 23.22 0.95 31.90
N GLY A 77 23.82 1.97 32.52
CA GLY A 77 25.08 2.57 32.09
C GLY A 77 24.98 3.46 30.85
N SER A 78 26.13 3.79 30.24
CA SER A 78 26.20 4.69 29.09
C SER A 78 25.45 4.17 27.85
N SER A 79 25.34 2.85 27.71
CA SER A 79 24.56 2.20 26.65
C SER A 79 23.05 2.44 26.81
N ALA A 80 22.54 2.67 28.03
CA ALA A 80 21.12 2.92 28.26
C ALA A 80 20.65 4.23 27.61
N ALA A 81 21.44 5.31 27.73
CA ALA A 81 21.13 6.58 27.08
C ALA A 81 21.09 6.44 25.55
N ALA A 82 22.06 5.70 24.98
CA ALA A 82 22.10 5.45 23.55
C ALA A 82 20.94 4.55 23.07
N LEU A 83 20.53 3.55 23.85
CA LEU A 83 19.38 2.69 23.54
C LEU A 83 18.06 3.48 23.64
N ASN A 84 17.91 4.36 24.64
CA ASN A 84 16.75 5.25 24.75
C ASN A 84 16.62 6.21 23.57
N ALA A 85 17.74 6.80 23.14
CA ALA A 85 17.76 7.66 21.96
C ALA A 85 17.36 6.89 20.68
N ARG A 86 17.87 5.67 20.51
CA ARG A 86 17.49 4.80 19.38
C ARG A 86 16.03 4.37 19.43
N LEU A 87 15.51 4.00 20.60
CA LEU A 87 14.09 3.68 20.78
C LEU A 87 13.22 4.88 20.40
N THR A 88 13.56 6.08 20.88
CA THR A 88 12.82 7.31 20.51
C THR A 88 12.81 7.52 18.99
N ALA A 89 13.97 7.41 18.33
CA ALA A 89 14.07 7.56 16.88
C ALA A 89 13.28 6.49 16.11
N TRP A 90 13.31 5.25 16.60
CA TRP A 90 12.55 4.12 16.06
C TRP A 90 11.03 4.37 16.17
N LEU A 91 10.56 4.83 17.33
CA LEU A 91 9.14 5.15 17.55
C LEU A 91 8.67 6.23 16.57
N THR A 92 9.41 7.32 16.47
CA THR A 92 9.10 8.42 15.53
C THR A 92 9.06 7.94 14.09
N THR A 93 10.08 7.20 13.66
CA THR A 93 10.17 6.70 12.27
C THR A 93 9.07 5.70 11.96
N SER A 94 8.80 4.78 12.88
CA SER A 94 7.73 3.77 12.71
C SER A 94 6.36 4.44 12.60
N GLN A 95 6.09 5.43 13.45
CA GLN A 95 4.82 6.16 13.42
C GLN A 95 4.65 6.93 12.10
N ALA A 96 5.70 7.59 11.60
CA ALA A 96 5.67 8.24 10.30
C ALA A 96 5.43 7.26 9.14
N LEU A 97 6.09 6.09 9.16
CA LEU A 97 5.91 5.05 8.14
C LEU A 97 4.47 4.50 8.15
N LEU A 98 3.91 4.23 9.33
CA LEU A 98 2.53 3.73 9.45
C LEU A 98 1.51 4.77 8.95
N THR A 99 1.71 6.05 9.25
CA THR A 99 0.87 7.12 8.70
C THR A 99 0.94 7.14 7.17
N MET A 100 2.14 7.15 6.58
CA MET A 100 2.29 7.18 5.12
C MET A 100 1.68 5.95 4.43
N VAL A 101 1.85 4.76 5.00
CA VAL A 101 1.24 3.53 4.46
C VAL A 101 -0.28 3.59 4.55
N GLY A 102 -0.82 4.06 5.68
CA GLY A 102 -2.27 4.25 5.86
C GLY A 102 -2.84 5.25 4.86
N GLU A 103 -2.19 6.40 4.66
CA GLU A 103 -2.56 7.40 3.67
C GLU A 103 -2.51 6.85 2.23
N HIS A 104 -1.47 6.08 1.89
CA HIS A 104 -1.33 5.48 0.57
C HIS A 104 -2.43 4.44 0.30
N ALA A 105 -2.72 3.56 1.27
CA ALA A 105 -3.79 2.57 1.15
C ALA A 105 -5.15 3.24 0.98
N LEU A 106 -5.42 4.31 1.73
CA LEU A 106 -6.64 5.10 1.60
C LEU A 106 -6.76 5.78 0.24
N SER A 107 -5.67 6.38 -0.26
CA SER A 107 -5.64 6.99 -1.60
C SER A 107 -5.96 5.96 -2.68
N LEU A 108 -5.29 4.81 -2.65
CA LEU A 108 -5.51 3.75 -3.64
C LEU A 108 -6.96 3.22 -3.61
N HIS A 109 -7.54 3.11 -2.42
CA HIS A 109 -8.96 2.74 -2.27
C HIS A 109 -9.90 3.78 -2.90
N ASN A 110 -9.64 5.06 -2.68
CA ASN A 110 -10.44 6.15 -3.25
C ASN A 110 -10.28 6.21 -4.78
N ASP A 111 -9.06 6.08 -5.30
CA ASP A 111 -8.77 6.08 -6.73
C ASP A 111 -9.50 4.93 -7.44
N ALA A 112 -9.49 3.72 -6.84
CA ALA A 112 -10.22 2.57 -7.38
C ALA A 112 -11.73 2.81 -7.42
N ARG A 113 -12.29 3.43 -6.37
CA ARG A 113 -13.71 3.81 -6.31
C ARG A 113 -14.08 4.82 -7.40
N ASP A 114 -13.28 5.87 -7.54
CA ASP A 114 -13.54 6.96 -8.49
C ASP A 114 -13.41 6.47 -9.93
N PHE A 115 -12.40 5.65 -10.22
CA PHE A 115 -12.22 5.05 -11.53
C PHE A 115 -13.38 4.11 -11.88
N ALA A 116 -13.86 3.28 -10.94
CA ALA A 116 -15.04 2.44 -11.16
C ALA A 116 -16.33 3.26 -11.39
N ALA A 117 -16.48 4.42 -10.75
CA ALA A 117 -17.60 5.32 -11.00
C ALA A 117 -17.53 5.95 -12.40
N MET A 118 -16.34 6.40 -12.80
CA MET A 118 -16.09 6.93 -14.14
C MET A 118 -16.40 5.89 -15.23
N GLU A 119 -15.98 4.64 -15.05
CA GLU A 119 -16.20 3.58 -16.03
C GLU A 119 -17.68 3.25 -16.21
N ARG A 120 -18.47 3.21 -15.11
CA ARG A 120 -19.93 3.04 -15.20
C ARG A 120 -20.58 4.17 -15.99
N ALA A 121 -20.21 5.42 -15.72
CA ALA A 121 -20.75 6.59 -16.43
C ALA A 121 -20.37 6.57 -17.92
N ASN A 122 -19.16 6.11 -18.27
CA ASN A 122 -18.74 5.96 -19.66
C ASN A 122 -19.53 4.85 -20.37
N ALA A 123 -19.74 3.71 -19.72
CA ALA A 123 -20.54 2.61 -20.26
C ALA A 123 -21.99 3.04 -20.55
N GLU A 124 -22.60 3.84 -19.67
CA GLU A 124 -23.95 4.42 -19.89
C GLU A 124 -23.98 5.35 -21.11
N LYS A 125 -22.99 6.24 -21.25
CA LYS A 125 -22.88 7.11 -22.43
C LYS A 125 -22.72 6.30 -23.73
N LEU A 126 -21.90 5.25 -23.71
CA LEU A 126 -21.71 4.38 -24.88
C LEU A 126 -22.99 3.63 -25.26
N ARG A 127 -23.76 3.14 -24.28
CA ARG A 127 -25.08 2.52 -24.52
C ARG A 127 -26.04 3.52 -25.16
N ALA A 128 -26.11 4.75 -24.66
CA ALA A 128 -26.96 5.79 -25.24
C ALA A 128 -26.59 6.13 -26.69
N VAL A 129 -25.29 6.20 -27.01
CA VAL A 129 -24.82 6.41 -28.40
C VAL A 129 -25.18 5.22 -29.29
N ALA A 130 -25.02 3.99 -28.81
CA ALA A 130 -25.38 2.78 -29.56
C ALA A 130 -26.89 2.69 -29.84
N GLU A 131 -27.73 3.07 -28.88
CA GLU A 131 -29.19 3.14 -29.04
C GLU A 131 -29.60 4.21 -30.06
N TYR A 132 -28.95 5.37 -30.05
CA TYR A 132 -29.17 6.41 -31.07
C TYR A 132 -28.75 5.96 -32.47
N GLY A 133 -27.62 5.26 -32.58
CA GLY A 133 -27.12 4.73 -33.86
C GLY A 133 -27.94 3.57 -34.44
N ASN A 134 -28.65 2.81 -33.59
CA ASN A 134 -29.50 1.67 -33.98
C ASN A 134 -30.99 2.04 -34.16
N GLY A 135 -31.35 3.32 -34.03
CA GLY A 135 -32.72 3.79 -34.30
C GLY A 135 -33.12 3.57 -35.78
N PRO A 136 -34.42 3.38 -36.08
CA PRO A 136 -34.88 3.10 -37.44
C PRO A 136 -34.43 4.20 -38.40
N PRO A 137 -34.01 3.87 -39.64
CA PRO A 137 -33.58 4.87 -40.62
C PRO A 137 -34.70 5.89 -40.79
N ALA A 138 -34.34 7.18 -40.74
CA ALA A 138 -35.28 8.28 -40.93
C ALA A 138 -36.11 8.01 -42.19
N PRO A 139 -37.45 8.11 -42.14
CA PRO A 139 -38.28 7.84 -43.29
C PRO A 139 -37.85 8.77 -44.42
N LEU A 140 -37.42 8.18 -45.55
CA LEU A 140 -37.07 8.90 -46.75
C LEU A 140 -38.33 9.65 -47.21
N GLY A 141 -38.39 10.93 -46.88
CA GLY A 141 -39.40 11.86 -47.37
C GLY A 141 -39.22 12.04 -48.86
N ILE A 142 -39.82 11.15 -49.65
CA ILE A 142 -40.01 11.35 -51.08
C ILE A 142 -41.03 12.50 -51.20
N LYS A 143 -40.53 13.70 -51.50
CA LYS A 143 -41.38 14.82 -51.87
C LYS A 143 -41.81 14.60 -53.34
N PRO A 144 -43.11 14.72 -53.67
CA PRO A 144 -43.60 14.60 -55.05
C PRO A 144 -43.06 15.70 -55.96
#